data_AF-A0A833Z8R9-F1
#
_entry.id   AF-A0A833Z8R9-F1
#
_cell.length_a   1.000
_cell.length_b   1.000
_cell.length_c   1.000
_cell.angle_alpha   90.00
_cell.angle_beta   90.00
_cell.angle_gamma   90.00
#
_symmetry.space_group_name_H-M   'P 1'
#
loop_
_entity.id
_entity.type
_entity.pdbx_description
1 polymer ?
#
loop_
_entity_poly.entity_id
_entity_poly.type
_entity_poly.pdbx_seq_one_letter_code
_entity_poly.pdbx_strand_id
1 'polypeptide(L)'
;MMLLVNWTERGVTCNLKGFFLLSGIYDLEPLVHTSQNAPLLLTPEDAQRISPQRLLEAAPRQPADPACRVLVIVGQHDSPEFLRQSREFYQTLCRGGWRASFEELQDVDHFEIVWKLTQKDYVLNQIILKTIFQDGL
;
A
#
# COMPACT_ATOMS: atom_id res chain seq x y z
N MET A 1 -1.34 -9.59 -2.22
CA MET A 1 -1.71 -8.38 -1.43
C MET A 1 -3.20 -8.38 -1.14
N MET A 2 -3.61 -8.17 0.12
CA MET A 2 -5.02 -8.18 0.57
C MET A 2 -5.94 -7.21 -0.20
N LEU A 3 -5.38 -6.05 -0.60
CA LEU A 3 -6.07 -5.04 -1.42
C LEU A 3 -6.61 -5.59 -2.75
N LEU A 4 -5.91 -6.55 -3.35
CA LEU A 4 -6.23 -7.08 -4.69
C LEU A 4 -7.11 -8.34 -4.66
N VAL A 5 -7.51 -8.78 -3.46
CA VAL A 5 -8.34 -9.99 -3.30
C VAL A 5 -9.79 -9.65 -3.57
N ASN A 6 -10.46 -10.45 -4.40
CA ASN A 6 -11.91 -10.42 -4.50
C ASN A 6 -12.53 -11.16 -3.30
N TRP A 7 -12.91 -10.42 -2.26
CA TRP A 7 -13.43 -10.98 -1.01
C TRP A 7 -14.80 -11.66 -1.17
N THR A 8 -15.61 -11.23 -2.15
CA THR A 8 -16.94 -11.83 -2.38
C THR A 8 -16.81 -13.24 -2.98
N GLU A 9 -15.84 -13.48 -3.87
CA GLU A 9 -15.50 -14.82 -4.36
C GLU A 9 -15.01 -15.75 -3.24
N ARG A 10 -14.54 -15.19 -2.13
CA ARG A 10 -14.11 -15.95 -0.93
C ARG A 10 -15.25 -16.17 0.07
N GLY A 11 -16.48 -15.76 -0.25
CA GLY A 11 -17.64 -15.87 0.64
C GLY A 11 -17.61 -14.91 1.83
N VAL A 12 -16.78 -13.87 1.78
CA VAL A 12 -16.65 -12.87 2.85
C VAL A 12 -17.32 -11.57 2.44
N THR A 13 -18.25 -11.08 3.28
CA THR A 13 -18.78 -9.73 3.14
C THR A 13 -17.69 -8.73 3.50
N CYS A 14 -17.17 -8.02 2.50
CA CYS A 14 -16.08 -7.07 2.69
C CYS A 14 -16.59 -5.83 3.43
N ASN A 15 -16.29 -5.70 4.73
CA ASN A 15 -16.54 -4.50 5.53
C ASN A 15 -15.22 -3.77 5.85
N LEU A 16 -14.34 -3.67 4.87
CA LEU A 16 -13.06 -2.98 5.02
C LEU A 16 -13.26 -1.48 4.85
N LYS A 17 -12.99 -0.71 5.91
CA LYS A 17 -13.15 0.76 5.90
C LYS A 17 -12.03 1.48 5.13
N GLY A 18 -10.87 0.83 4.99
CA GLY A 18 -9.78 1.35 4.19
C GLY A 18 -8.54 0.47 4.27
N PHE A 19 -7.56 0.81 3.42
CA PHE A 19 -6.24 0.21 3.40
C PHE A 19 -5.19 1.30 3.61
N PHE A 20 -4.25 1.04 4.52
CA PHE A 20 -3.11 1.92 4.78
C PHE A 20 -1.85 1.15 4.40
N LEU A 21 -1.19 1.58 3.33
CA LEU A 21 -0.04 0.91 2.75
C LEU A 21 1.20 1.72 3.15
N LEU A 22 1.85 1.31 4.24
CA LEU A 22 3.03 1.97 4.80
C LEU A 22 4.28 1.43 4.12
N SER A 23 5.04 2.29 3.45
CA SER A 23 6.36 2.04 2.89
C SER A 23 6.45 0.67 2.20
N GLY A 24 5.52 0.40 1.29
CA GLY A 24 5.38 -0.91 0.66
C GLY A 24 6.31 -1.13 -0.54
N ILE A 25 6.56 -2.40 -0.86
CA ILE A 25 7.13 -2.82 -2.13
C ILE A 25 5.99 -3.36 -3.01
N TYR A 26 5.85 -2.78 -4.19
CA TYR A 26 4.78 -3.07 -5.15
C TYR A 26 5.31 -3.62 -6.48
N ASP A 27 6.57 -3.35 -6.82
CA ASP A 27 7.33 -4.01 -7.88
C ASP A 27 8.51 -4.77 -7.27
N LEU A 28 8.51 -6.08 -7.46
CA LEU A 28 9.51 -6.98 -6.90
C LEU A 28 10.69 -7.19 -7.84
N GLU A 29 10.64 -6.73 -9.10
CA GLU A 29 11.74 -6.91 -10.04
C GLU A 29 13.08 -6.39 -9.48
N PRO A 30 13.16 -5.17 -8.89
CA PRO A 30 14.43 -4.67 -8.38
C PRO A 30 14.98 -5.52 -7.23
N LEU A 31 14.11 -6.18 -6.46
CA LEU A 31 14.48 -6.99 -5.31
C LEU A 31 15.33 -8.20 -5.71
N VAL A 32 15.09 -8.76 -6.91
CA VAL A 32 15.77 -9.95 -7.44
C VAL A 32 17.29 -9.79 -7.45
N HIS A 33 17.77 -8.56 -7.64
CA HIS A 33 19.18 -8.20 -7.75
C HIS A 33 19.81 -7.76 -6.42
N THR A 34 19.12 -7.94 -5.29
CA THR A 34 19.59 -7.53 -3.97
C THR A 34 19.88 -8.73 -3.07
N SER A 35 20.64 -8.50 -2.00
CA SER A 35 20.88 -9.52 -0.96
C SER A 35 19.59 -9.99 -0.27
N GLN A 36 18.53 -9.19 -0.30
CA GLN A 36 17.22 -9.54 0.26
C GLN A 36 16.55 -10.69 -0.50
N ASN A 37 16.96 -10.97 -1.74
CA ASN A 37 16.44 -12.10 -2.50
C ASN A 37 17.03 -13.45 -2.06
N ALA A 38 18.14 -13.48 -1.32
CA ALA A 38 18.76 -14.72 -0.86
C ALA A 38 17.78 -15.66 -0.12
N PRO A 39 16.94 -15.19 0.83
CA PRO A 39 15.90 -16.02 1.44
C PRO A 39 14.65 -16.20 0.58
N LEU A 40 14.39 -15.33 -0.40
CA LEU A 40 13.14 -15.33 -1.18
C LEU A 40 13.22 -16.20 -2.43
N LEU A 41 14.43 -16.39 -2.97
CA LEU A 41 14.74 -17.19 -4.17
C LEU A 41 13.86 -16.81 -5.38
N LEU A 42 13.53 -15.52 -5.51
CA LEU A 42 12.70 -15.03 -6.61
C LEU A 42 13.49 -15.07 -7.91
N THR A 43 12.87 -15.67 -8.93
CA THR A 43 13.26 -15.46 -10.32
C THR A 43 12.67 -14.15 -10.85
N PRO A 44 13.21 -13.56 -11.93
CA PRO A 44 12.57 -12.43 -12.62
C PRO A 44 11.11 -12.72 -13.00
N GLU A 45 10.82 -13.96 -13.41
CA GLU A 45 9.47 -14.41 -13.75
C GLU A 45 8.55 -14.43 -12.54
N ASP A 46 9.04 -14.90 -11.38
CA ASP A 46 8.29 -14.83 -10.13
C ASP A 46 8.00 -13.39 -9.74
N ALA A 47 9.02 -12.54 -9.76
CA ALA A 47 8.87 -11.13 -9.43
C ALA A 47 7.79 -10.46 -10.27
N GLN A 48 7.77 -10.68 -11.60
CA GLN A 48 6.71 -10.17 -12.46
C GLN A 48 5.32 -10.71 -12.08
N ARG A 49 5.21 -12.01 -11.82
CA ARG A 49 3.94 -12.68 -11.53
C ARG A 49 3.33 -12.27 -10.19
N ILE A 50 4.15 -11.98 -9.17
CA ILE A 50 3.67 -11.69 -7.82
C ILE A 50 3.75 -10.21 -7.42
N SER A 51 4.25 -9.34 -8.29
CA SER A 51 4.29 -7.89 -8.06
C SER A 51 2.89 -7.26 -8.03
N PRO A 52 2.48 -6.62 -6.92
CA PRO A 52 1.21 -5.90 -6.85
C PRO A 52 0.98 -4.86 -7.95
N GLN A 53 2.02 -4.11 -8.31
CA GLN A 53 2.02 -3.12 -9.39
C GLN A 53 1.60 -3.77 -10.71
N ARG A 54 2.29 -4.85 -11.09
CA ARG A 54 2.07 -5.57 -12.35
C ARG A 54 0.71 -6.25 -12.40
N LEU A 55 0.29 -6.84 -11.28
CA LEU A 55 -1.04 -7.46 -11.16
C LEU A 55 -2.17 -6.46 -11.35
N LEU A 56 -2.01 -5.22 -10.86
CA LEU A 56 -3.01 -4.17 -11.00
C LEU A 56 -3.03 -3.56 -12.41
N GLU A 57 -1.85 -3.42 -13.05
CA GLU A 57 -1.72 -2.94 -14.43
C GLU A 57 -2.32 -3.94 -15.44
N ALA A 58 -2.05 -5.23 -15.27
CA ALA A 58 -2.50 -6.27 -16.21
C ALA A 58 -4.00 -6.55 -16.13
N ALA A 59 -4.58 -6.44 -14.93
CA ALA A 59 -6.00 -6.66 -14.70
C ALA A 59 -6.52 -5.62 -13.70
N PRO A 60 -6.94 -4.43 -14.17
CA PRO A 60 -7.53 -3.41 -13.32
C PRO A 60 -8.71 -4.01 -12.55
N ARG A 61 -8.60 -4.01 -11.21
CA ARG A 61 -9.68 -4.39 -10.30
C ARG A 61 -10.21 -3.12 -9.68
N GLN A 62 -11.51 -3.07 -9.39
CA GLN A 62 -12.10 -2.02 -8.57
C GLN A 62 -12.41 -2.58 -7.18
N PRO A 63 -12.39 -1.75 -6.12
CA PRO A 63 -12.80 -2.19 -4.80
C PRO A 63 -14.27 -2.62 -4.82
N ALA A 64 -14.59 -3.68 -4.07
CA ALA A 64 -15.97 -4.13 -3.92
C ALA A 64 -16.87 -3.06 -3.27
N ASP A 65 -16.27 -2.19 -2.45
CA ASP A 65 -16.91 -1.01 -1.86
C ASP A 65 -16.26 0.27 -2.42
N PRO A 66 -16.96 1.09 -3.21
CA PRO A 66 -16.46 2.37 -3.71
C PRO A 66 -16.10 3.39 -2.61
N ALA A 67 -16.65 3.22 -1.39
CA ALA A 67 -16.30 4.05 -0.24
C ALA A 67 -14.94 3.69 0.37
N CYS A 68 -14.42 2.48 0.08
CA CYS A 68 -13.15 1.99 0.62
C CYS A 68 -11.99 2.86 0.12
N ARG A 69 -11.29 3.51 1.06
CA ARG A 69 -10.16 4.39 0.76
C ARG A 69 -8.85 3.61 0.80
N VAL A 70 -7.93 3.97 -0.09
CA VAL A 70 -6.55 3.47 -0.06
C VAL A 70 -5.61 4.63 0.22
N LEU A 71 -4.79 4.51 1.27
CA LEU A 71 -3.76 5.48 1.58
C LEU A 71 -2.39 4.84 1.36
N VAL A 72 -1.64 5.39 0.41
CA VAL A 72 -0.24 5.03 0.19
C VAL A 72 0.61 6.02 0.96
N ILE A 73 1.42 5.53 1.88
CA ILE A 73 2.14 6.37 2.84
C ILE A 73 3.61 5.97 2.83
N VAL A 74 4.50 6.95 2.77
CA VAL A 74 5.95 6.73 2.78
C VAL A 74 6.63 7.74 3.72
N GLY A 75 7.73 7.35 4.36
CA GLY A 75 8.54 8.26 5.17
C GLY A 75 9.46 9.10 4.29
N GLN A 76 9.71 10.35 4.66
CA GLN A 76 10.67 11.22 3.96
C GLN A 76 12.09 10.62 3.95
N HIS A 77 12.47 9.91 5.01
CA HIS A 77 13.79 9.28 5.15
C HIS A 77 13.79 7.81 4.71
N ASP A 78 12.73 7.33 4.06
CA ASP A 78 12.78 6.03 3.37
C ASP A 78 13.78 6.04 2.22
N SER A 79 14.16 4.85 1.75
CA SER A 79 15.02 4.74 0.57
C SER A 79 14.32 5.31 -0.68
N PRO A 80 15.07 5.83 -1.67
CA PRO A 80 14.50 6.35 -2.91
C PRO A 80 13.56 5.36 -3.63
N GLU A 81 13.81 4.06 -3.47
CA GLU A 81 13.01 3.01 -4.10
C GLU A 81 11.62 2.88 -3.45
N PHE A 82 11.50 3.04 -2.12
CA PHE A 82 10.19 3.10 -1.48
C PHE A 82 9.39 4.33 -1.92
N LEU A 83 10.03 5.50 -2.06
CA LEU A 83 9.37 6.70 -2.57
C LEU A 83 8.89 6.50 -4.02
N ARG A 84 9.77 5.99 -4.89
CA ARG A 84 9.45 5.73 -6.30
C ARG A 84 8.27 4.76 -6.42
N GLN A 85 8.36 3.60 -5.79
CA GLN A 85 7.31 2.58 -5.87
C GLN A 85 5.99 3.04 -5.24
N SER A 86 6.03 3.76 -4.13
CA SER A 86 4.82 4.31 -3.50
C SER A 86 4.11 5.32 -4.42
N ARG A 87 4.86 6.20 -5.07
CA ARG A 87 4.29 7.17 -6.03
C ARG A 87 3.71 6.47 -7.26
N GLU A 88 4.43 5.51 -7.84
CA GLU A 88 3.95 4.76 -9.00
C GLU A 88 2.72 3.92 -8.68
N PHE A 89 2.71 3.24 -7.53
CA PHE A 89 1.58 2.42 -7.12
C PHE A 89 0.34 3.27 -6.83
N TYR A 90 0.49 4.41 -6.17
CA TYR A 90 -0.57 5.41 -6.02
C TYR A 90 -1.14 5.85 -7.37
N GLN A 91 -0.30 6.18 -8.35
CA GLN A 91 -0.75 6.58 -9.69
C GLN A 91 -1.49 5.45 -10.40
N THR A 92 -1.06 4.20 -10.25
CA THR A 92 -1.74 3.04 -10.82
C THR A 92 -3.10 2.81 -10.17
N LEU A 93 -3.21 2.97 -8.84
CA LEU A 93 -4.49 2.93 -8.14
C LEU A 93 -5.45 4.02 -8.67
N CYS A 94 -5.00 5.27 -8.79
CA CYS A 94 -5.82 6.34 -9.34
C CYS A 94 -6.27 6.06 -10.78
N ARG A 95 -5.37 5.58 -11.64
CA ARG A 95 -5.71 5.19 -13.03
C ARG A 95 -6.72 4.03 -13.08
N GLY A 96 -6.66 3.13 -12.11
CA GLY A 96 -7.62 2.03 -11.94
C GLY A 96 -8.97 2.44 -11.34
N GLY A 97 -9.19 3.74 -11.03
CA GLY A 97 -10.42 4.24 -10.45
C GLY A 97 -10.55 4.03 -8.93
N TRP A 98 -9.47 3.68 -8.24
CA TRP A 98 -9.47 3.54 -6.79
C TRP A 98 -9.53 4.92 -6.12
N ARG A 99 -10.25 4.99 -4.99
CA ARG A 99 -10.25 6.17 -4.11
C ARG A 99 -8.97 6.21 -3.28
N ALA A 100 -7.87 6.56 -3.95
CA ALA A 100 -6.54 6.57 -3.37
C ALA A 100 -6.03 7.99 -3.05
N SER A 101 -5.22 8.12 -2.01
CA SER A 101 -4.40 9.31 -1.72
C SER A 101 -2.99 8.89 -1.31
N PHE A 102 -2.05 9.84 -1.44
CA PHE A 102 -0.63 9.65 -1.18
C PHE A 102 -0.17 10.62 -0.09
N GLU A 103 0.56 10.11 0.90
CA GLU A 103 1.10 10.89 2.01
C GLU A 103 2.59 10.63 2.18
N GLU A 104 3.39 11.69 2.23
CA GLU A 104 4.81 11.63 2.55
C GLU A 104 5.04 12.23 3.93
N LEU A 105 5.33 11.37 4.92
CA LEU A 105 5.48 11.79 6.31
C LEU A 105 6.86 12.41 6.54
N GLN A 106 6.87 13.67 6.98
CA GLN A 106 8.09 14.43 7.24
C GLN A 106 8.82 13.91 8.47
N ASP A 107 10.15 13.98 8.45
CA ASP A 107 11.05 13.63 9.56
C ASP A 107 10.80 12.21 10.13
N VAL A 108 10.53 11.25 9.25
CA VAL A 108 10.20 9.86 9.59
C VAL A 108 10.92 8.91 8.64
N ASP A 109 11.54 7.88 9.22
CA ASP A 109 12.12 6.74 8.48
C ASP A 109 11.19 5.50 8.43
N HIS A 110 11.67 4.46 7.75
CA HIS A 110 10.98 3.18 7.53
C HIS A 110 10.47 2.49 8.80
N PHE A 111 11.17 2.65 9.92
CA PHE A 111 10.84 2.01 11.19
C PHE A 111 10.00 2.93 12.05
N GLU A 112 10.35 4.23 12.07
CA GLU A 112 9.64 5.24 12.82
C GLU A 112 8.18 5.39 12.38
N ILE A 113 7.89 5.20 11.09
CA ILE A 113 6.51 5.28 10.57
C ILE A 113 5.55 4.33 11.30
N VAL A 114 6.05 3.16 11.71
CA VAL A 114 5.29 2.17 12.49
C VAL A 114 5.42 2.45 13.98
N TRP A 115 6.63 2.70 14.48
CA TRP A 115 6.86 2.89 15.92
C TRP A 115 6.09 4.09 16.49
N LYS A 116 6.04 5.20 15.76
CA LYS A 116 5.33 6.42 16.17
C LYS A 116 3.81 6.22 16.24
N LEU A 117 3.23 5.13 15.70
CA LEU A 117 1.82 4.77 15.93
C LEU A 117 1.51 4.56 17.41
N THR A 118 2.51 4.23 18.24
CA THR A 118 2.35 4.13 19.70
C THR A 118 2.15 5.49 20.38
N GLN A 119 2.46 6.59 19.69
CA GLN A 119 2.28 7.95 20.19
C GLN A 119 0.89 8.45 19.81
N LYS A 120 0.06 8.73 20.81
CA LYS A 120 -1.35 9.12 20.62
C LYS A 120 -1.57 10.22 19.58
N ASP A 121 -0.71 11.24 19.60
CA ASP A 121 -0.87 12.45 18.79
C ASP A 121 -0.13 12.41 17.45
N TYR A 122 0.42 11.25 17.08
CA TYR A 122 1.11 11.09 15.80
C TYR A 122 0.16 11.33 14.62
N VAL A 123 0.62 12.08 13.61
CA VAL A 123 -0.20 12.51 12.47
C VAL A 123 -0.87 11.33 11.75
N LEU A 124 -0.17 10.20 11.62
CA LEU A 124 -0.71 9.02 10.96
C LEU A 124 -1.89 8.41 11.74
N ASN A 125 -1.88 8.47 13.08
CA ASN A 125 -3.02 8.02 13.88
C ASN A 125 -4.27 8.85 13.59
N GLN A 126 -4.12 10.17 13.48
CA GLN A 126 -5.24 11.07 13.17
C GLN A 126 -5.81 10.77 11.78
N ILE A 127 -4.94 10.54 10.79
CA ILE A 127 -5.31 10.16 9.42
C ILE A 127 -6.07 8.83 9.39
N ILE A 128 -5.57 7.81 10.12
CA ILE A 128 -6.20 6.49 10.21
C ILE A 128 -7.59 6.61 10.85
N LEU A 129 -7.70 7.24 12.02
CA LEU A 129 -8.96 7.43 12.73
C LEU A 129 -9.97 8.20 11.88
N LYS A 130 -9.53 9.30 11.24
CA LYS A 130 -10.36 10.07 10.31
C LYS A 130 -10.83 9.23 9.13
N THR A 131 -10.07 8.25 8.67
CA THR A 131 -10.48 7.38 7.55
C THR A 131 -11.48 6.32 8.00
N ILE A 132 -11.33 5.78 9.21
CA ILE A 132 -12.22 4.74 9.76
C ILE A 132 -13.58 5.32 10.17
N PHE A 133 -13.60 6.52 10.78
CA PHE A 133 -14.79 7.09 11.44
C PHE A 133 -15.53 8.16 10.63
N GLN A 134 -15.45 8.19 9.30
CA GLN A 134 -16.09 9.24 8.48
C GLN A 134 -17.63 9.31 8.57
N ASP A 135 -18.26 8.45 9.37
CA ASP A 135 -19.70 8.45 9.67
C ASP A 135 -20.04 8.95 11.10
N GLY A 136 -19.26 9.87 11.68
CA GLY A 136 -19.73 10.65 12.85
C GLY A 136 -18.67 11.17 13.80
N LEU A 137 -18.40 12.48 13.69
CA LEU A 137 -18.18 13.40 14.81
C LEU A 137 -18.81 14.75 14.43
#